data_AF-A0A2M6WWW8-F1
#
_entry.id   AF-A0A2M6WWW8-F1
#
_cell.length_a   1.000
_cell.length_b   1.000
_cell.length_c   1.000
_cell.angle_alpha   90.00
_cell.angle_beta   90.00
_cell.angle_gamma   90.00
#
_symmetry.space_group_name_H-M   'P 1'
#
loop_
_entity.id
_entity.type
_entity.pdbx_description
1 polymer ?
#
loop_
_entity_poly.entity_id
_entity_poly.type
_entity_poly.pdbx_seq_one_letter_code
_entity_poly.pdbx_strand_id
1 'polypeptide(L)'
;QATLENEIIKNLILQTGKKENITVTQTQVDERVGKIEAQFTAQGTDLDSLLASQGQTRQDLEEQLKVQLIVEGILGGDIEITDEQIKEYYETNKDFFPKDAVLEDLKEDIRQDVFQQQMGEKFQPWLEELKKEAKIYYFLKF
;
A
#
# COMPACT_ATOMS: atom_id res chain seq x y z
N GLN A 1 -20.00 -2.47 -11.94
CA GLN A 1 -18.98 -3.28 -12.66
C GLN A 1 -17.63 -3.25 -11.95
N ALA A 2 -17.14 -2.09 -11.47
CA ALA A 2 -15.87 -1.97 -10.74
C ALA A 2 -15.76 -2.83 -9.45
N THR A 3 -16.86 -3.05 -8.72
CA THR A 3 -16.82 -3.83 -7.46
C THR A 3 -16.43 -5.29 -7.67
N LEU A 4 -16.90 -5.93 -8.75
CA LEU A 4 -16.57 -7.33 -9.01
C LEU A 4 -15.09 -7.50 -9.38
N GLU A 5 -14.56 -6.60 -10.20
CA GLU A 5 -13.16 -6.62 -10.59
C GLU A 5 -12.24 -6.41 -9.39
N ASN A 6 -12.59 -5.48 -8.49
CA ASN A 6 -11.85 -5.26 -7.25
C ASN A 6 -11.84 -6.50 -6.35
N GLU A 7 -12.97 -7.21 -6.23
CA GLU A 7 -13.03 -8.46 -5.46
C GLU A 7 -12.22 -9.59 -6.12
N ILE A 8 -12.20 -9.68 -7.45
CA ILE A 8 -11.35 -10.63 -8.17
C ILE A 8 -9.87 -10.32 -7.87
N ILE A 9 -9.46 -9.06 -8.00
CA ILE A 9 -8.09 -8.61 -7.71
C ILE A 9 -7.72 -8.92 -6.26
N LYS A 10 -8.55 -8.55 -5.29
CA LYS A 10 -8.37 -8.88 -3.86
C LYS A 10 -8.13 -10.37 -3.67
N ASN A 11 -8.99 -11.22 -4.23
CA ASN A 11 -8.86 -12.67 -4.10
C ASN A 11 -7.59 -13.22 -4.75
N LEU A 12 -7.20 -12.69 -5.91
CA LEU A 12 -5.95 -13.06 -6.57
C LEU A 12 -4.75 -12.73 -5.68
N ILE A 13 -4.68 -11.51 -5.14
CA ILE A 13 -3.60 -11.08 -4.23
C ILE A 13 -3.52 -12.00 -3.00
N LEU A 14 -4.66 -12.30 -2.37
CA LEU A 14 -4.71 -13.20 -1.21
C LEU A 14 -4.23 -14.62 -1.53
N GLN A 15 -4.52 -15.12 -2.73
CA GLN A 15 -4.05 -16.44 -3.18
C GLN A 15 -2.54 -16.43 -3.47
N THR A 16 -2.05 -15.38 -4.12
CA THR A 16 -0.61 -15.21 -4.40
C THR A 16 0.19 -15.09 -3.12
N GLY A 17 -0.25 -14.28 -2.15
CA GLY A 17 0.41 -14.18 -0.86
C GLY A 17 0.55 -15.54 -0.15
N LYS A 18 -0.48 -16.38 -0.21
CA LYS A 18 -0.41 -17.76 0.31
C LYS A 18 0.58 -18.63 -0.47
N LYS A 19 0.59 -18.54 -1.80
CA LYS A 19 1.52 -19.30 -2.67
C LYS A 19 2.98 -18.92 -2.40
N GLU A 20 3.24 -17.66 -2.14
CA GLU A 20 4.57 -17.12 -1.86
C GLU A 20 4.95 -17.16 -0.36
N ASN A 21 4.10 -17.76 0.48
CA ASN A 21 4.27 -17.88 1.94
C ASN A 21 4.37 -16.53 2.67
N ILE A 22 3.81 -15.46 2.09
CA ILE A 22 3.66 -14.16 2.75
C ILE A 22 2.55 -14.26 3.80
N THR A 23 2.94 -14.21 5.06
CA THR A 23 2.03 -14.27 6.20
C THR A 23 1.94 -12.91 6.85
N VAL A 24 0.80 -12.23 6.68
CA VAL A 24 0.47 -10.99 7.41
C VAL A 24 -0.22 -11.37 8.72
N THR A 25 0.43 -11.00 9.82
CA THR A 25 -0.09 -11.21 11.18
C THR A 25 -1.08 -10.11 11.57
N GLN A 26 -1.98 -10.39 12.51
CA GLN A 26 -2.89 -9.37 13.03
C GLN A 26 -2.12 -8.20 13.64
N THR A 27 -1.01 -8.46 14.34
CA THR A 27 -0.15 -7.42 14.91
C THR A 27 0.35 -6.42 13.86
N GLN A 28 0.76 -6.88 12.67
CA GLN A 28 1.18 -5.98 11.58
C GLN A 28 0.02 -5.12 11.05
N VAL A 29 -1.19 -5.69 11.02
CA VAL A 29 -2.40 -4.94 10.64
C VAL A 29 -2.71 -3.88 11.71
N ASP A 30 -2.71 -4.27 12.98
CA ASP A 30 -2.99 -3.37 14.11
C ASP A 30 -1.99 -2.22 14.19
N GLU A 31 -0.70 -2.49 13.96
CA GLU A 31 0.34 -1.46 13.87
C GLU A 31 0.07 -0.47 12.73
N ARG A 32 -0.39 -0.96 11.58
CA ARG A 32 -0.73 -0.11 10.43
C ARG A 32 -1.97 0.73 10.71
N VAL A 33 -3.00 0.15 11.32
CA VAL A 33 -4.21 0.87 11.78
C VAL A 33 -3.82 1.96 12.77
N GLY A 34 -2.98 1.64 13.77
CA GLY A 34 -2.53 2.60 14.78
C GLY A 34 -1.77 3.78 14.19
N LYS A 35 -0.94 3.55 13.15
CA LYS A 35 -0.27 4.64 12.41
C LYS A 35 -1.26 5.55 11.70
N ILE A 36 -2.25 4.97 11.02
CA ILE A 36 -3.30 5.72 10.32
C ILE A 36 -4.13 6.53 11.34
N GLU A 37 -4.53 5.90 12.44
CA GLU A 37 -5.29 6.54 13.51
C GLU A 37 -4.53 7.72 14.12
N ALA A 38 -3.23 7.56 14.38
CA ALA A 38 -2.36 8.64 14.88
C ALA A 38 -2.27 9.80 13.87
N GLN A 39 -2.13 9.51 12.58
CA GLN A 39 -2.06 10.52 11.51
C GLN A 39 -3.35 11.35 11.41
N PHE A 40 -4.53 10.72 11.50
CA PHE A 40 -5.81 11.42 11.48
C PHE A 40 -6.06 12.20 12.77
N THR A 41 -5.70 11.61 13.92
CA THR A 41 -5.82 12.28 15.22
C THR A 41 -4.96 13.55 15.28
N ALA A 42 -3.75 13.52 14.72
CA ALA A 42 -2.89 14.69 14.59
C ALA A 42 -3.52 15.82 13.75
N GLN A 43 -4.43 15.47 12.84
CA GLN A 43 -5.22 16.41 12.04
C GLN A 43 -6.57 16.78 12.69
N GLY A 44 -6.81 16.33 13.93
CA GLY A 44 -8.05 16.59 14.66
C GLY A 44 -9.25 15.78 14.17
N THR A 45 -9.02 14.68 13.45
CA THR A 45 -10.06 13.80 12.92
C THR A 45 -10.01 12.44 13.59
N ASP A 46 -11.18 11.93 13.99
CA ASP A 46 -11.34 10.57 14.50
C ASP A 46 -11.50 9.58 13.33
N LEU A 47 -10.68 8.52 13.34
CA LEU A 47 -10.65 7.53 12.25
C LEU A 47 -11.98 6.76 12.15
N ASP A 48 -12.56 6.36 13.27
CA ASP A 48 -13.79 5.57 13.28
C ASP A 48 -14.98 6.38 12.74
N SER A 49 -15.05 7.67 13.08
CA SER A 49 -16.03 8.62 12.53
C SER A 49 -15.86 8.82 11.02
N LEU A 50 -14.60 8.90 10.56
CA LEU A 50 -14.30 9.03 9.13
C LEU A 50 -14.73 7.77 8.35
N LEU A 51 -14.43 6.58 8.87
CA LEU A 51 -14.87 5.31 8.26
C LEU A 51 -16.40 5.23 8.22
N ALA A 52 -17.08 5.53 9.33
CA ALA A 52 -18.54 5.53 9.40
C ALA A 52 -19.18 6.50 8.40
N SER A 53 -18.59 7.69 8.21
CA SER A 53 -19.06 8.67 7.22
C SER A 53 -18.98 8.17 5.78
N GLN A 54 -18.04 7.26 5.51
CA GLN A 54 -17.86 6.59 4.21
C GLN A 54 -18.67 5.29 4.12
N GLY A 55 -19.43 4.93 5.15
CA GLY A 55 -20.16 3.66 5.23
C GLY A 55 -19.25 2.44 5.37
N GLN A 56 -18.03 2.63 5.87
CA GLN A 56 -17.05 1.57 6.11
C GLN A 56 -16.94 1.24 7.59
N THR A 57 -16.54 0.02 7.87
CA THR A 57 -16.21 -0.47 9.21
C THR A 57 -14.69 -0.53 9.42
N ARG A 58 -14.26 -0.63 10.67
CA ARG A 58 -12.85 -0.90 11.00
C ARG A 58 -12.37 -2.23 10.39
N GLN A 59 -13.25 -3.24 10.33
CA GLN A 59 -12.95 -4.50 9.67
C GLN A 59 -12.68 -4.32 8.17
N ASP A 60 -13.44 -3.47 7.47
CA ASP A 60 -13.21 -3.19 6.05
C ASP A 60 -11.82 -2.57 5.83
N LEU A 61 -11.41 -1.67 6.73
CA LEU A 61 -10.06 -1.09 6.72
C LEU A 61 -9.00 -2.17 6.96
N GLU A 62 -9.17 -3.00 8.00
CA GLU A 62 -8.22 -4.09 8.31
C GLU A 62 -8.04 -5.05 7.14
N GLU A 63 -9.13 -5.41 6.45
CA GLU A 63 -9.08 -6.27 5.26
C GLU A 63 -8.33 -5.59 4.11
N GLN A 64 -8.53 -4.30 3.89
CA GLN A 64 -7.80 -3.53 2.87
C GLN A 64 -6.31 -3.46 3.20
N LEU A 65 -5.96 -3.17 4.46
CA LEU A 65 -4.58 -3.12 4.91
C LEU A 65 -3.89 -4.47 4.81
N LYS A 66 -4.60 -5.56 5.09
CA LYS A 66 -4.05 -6.91 4.91
C LYS A 66 -3.68 -7.19 3.45
N VAL A 67 -4.54 -6.80 2.50
CA VAL A 67 -4.24 -6.93 1.06
C VAL A 67 -3.02 -6.08 0.70
N GLN A 68 -2.96 -4.83 1.17
CA GLN A 68 -1.82 -3.95 0.94
C GLN A 68 -0.51 -4.53 1.50
N LEU A 69 -0.51 -5.03 2.73
CA LEU A 69 0.66 -5.62 3.37
C LEU A 69 1.14 -6.89 2.66
N ILE A 70 0.22 -7.67 2.05
CA ILE A 70 0.61 -8.81 1.20
C ILE A 70 1.34 -8.31 -0.05
N VAL A 71 0.81 -7.29 -0.73
CA VAL A 71 1.45 -6.71 -1.91
C VAL A 71 2.83 -6.15 -1.56
N GLU A 72 2.95 -5.44 -0.44
CA GLU A 72 4.23 -4.95 0.07
C GLU A 72 5.20 -6.10 0.39
N GLY A 73 4.71 -7.20 0.97
CA GLY A 73 5.55 -8.38 1.23
C GLY A 73 6.04 -9.08 -0.04
N ILE A 74 5.24 -9.09 -1.10
CA ILE A 74 5.58 -9.70 -2.39
C ILE A 74 6.55 -8.81 -3.18
N LEU A 75 6.20 -7.53 -3.37
CA LEU A 75 6.94 -6.63 -4.26
C LEU A 75 8.07 -5.89 -3.54
N GLY A 76 7.91 -5.61 -2.26
CA GLY A 76 8.85 -4.81 -1.47
C GLY A 76 10.18 -5.53 -1.22
N GLY A 77 10.19 -6.86 -1.22
CA GLY A 77 11.43 -7.64 -1.09
C GLY A 77 12.44 -7.38 -2.21
N ASP A 78 11.96 -6.99 -3.40
CA ASP A 78 12.77 -6.70 -4.59
C ASP A 78 13.05 -5.19 -4.77
N ILE A 79 12.73 -4.37 -3.78
CA ILE A 79 12.93 -2.92 -3.82
C ILE A 79 14.10 -2.56 -2.91
N GLU A 80 15.22 -2.23 -3.54
CA GLU A 80 16.39 -1.66 -2.87
C GLU A 80 16.41 -0.14 -3.12
N ILE A 81 16.34 0.65 -2.04
CA ILE A 81 16.40 2.11 -2.13
C ILE A 81 17.82 2.59 -1.87
N THR A 82 18.46 3.13 -2.91
CA THR A 82 19.83 3.65 -2.84
C THR A 82 19.89 5.10 -2.38
N ASP A 83 21.04 5.52 -1.85
CA ASP A 83 21.27 6.91 -1.45
C ASP A 83 21.19 7.87 -2.64
N GLU A 84 21.56 7.43 -3.84
CA GLU A 84 21.39 8.21 -5.07
C GLU A 84 19.92 8.51 -5.37
N GLN A 85 19.04 7.52 -5.21
CA GLN A 85 17.60 7.70 -5.44
C GLN A 85 16.98 8.67 -4.41
N ILE A 86 17.41 8.57 -3.14
CA ILE A 86 16.99 9.51 -2.09
C ILE A 86 17.44 10.93 -2.45
N LYS A 87 18.70 11.09 -2.89
CA LYS A 87 19.24 12.39 -3.28
C LYS A 87 18.51 12.95 -4.50
N GLU A 88 18.26 12.14 -5.51
CA GLU A 88 17.52 12.55 -6.72
C GLU A 88 16.10 12.98 -6.38
N TYR A 89 15.42 12.25 -5.50
CA TYR A 89 14.09 12.62 -5.02
C TYR A 89 14.13 13.96 -4.29
N TYR A 90 15.09 14.15 -3.37
CA TYR A 90 15.25 15.43 -2.67
C TYR A 90 15.46 16.58 -3.64
N GLU A 91 16.41 16.44 -4.56
CA GLU A 91 16.77 17.47 -5.55
C GLU A 91 15.61 17.85 -6.47
N THR A 92 14.89 16.85 -6.97
CA THR A 92 13.73 17.03 -7.87
C THR A 92 12.55 17.69 -7.16
N ASN A 93 12.37 17.39 -5.86
CA ASN A 93 11.24 17.86 -5.08
C ASN A 93 11.59 18.99 -4.11
N LYS A 94 12.75 19.66 -4.30
CA LYS A 94 13.25 20.73 -3.40
C LYS A 94 12.21 21.80 -3.06
N ASP A 95 11.38 22.15 -4.03
CA ASP A 95 10.36 23.19 -3.85
C ASP A 95 9.22 22.79 -2.89
N PHE A 96 9.05 21.50 -2.62
CA PHE A 96 8.07 20.97 -1.68
C PHE A 96 8.59 20.89 -0.25
N PHE A 97 9.90 21.01 -0.06
CA PHE A 97 10.51 20.97 1.28
C PHE A 97 10.66 22.38 1.87
N PRO A 98 10.61 22.50 3.20
CA PRO A 98 11.00 23.74 3.88
C PRO A 98 12.40 24.19 3.44
N LYS A 99 12.62 25.50 3.30
CA LYS A 99 13.90 26.05 2.82
C LYS A 99 15.10 25.73 3.73
N ASP A 100 14.81 25.43 4.99
CA ASP A 100 15.74 25.06 6.05
C ASP A 100 15.82 23.55 6.27
N ALA A 101 15.10 22.75 5.48
CA ALA A 101 15.16 21.30 5.57
C ALA A 101 16.56 20.78 5.24
N VAL A 102 17.03 19.84 6.05
CA VAL A 102 18.30 19.13 5.84
C VAL A 102 17.98 17.73 5.35
N LEU A 103 18.66 17.30 4.28
CA LEU A 103 18.45 15.97 3.68
C LEU A 103 18.56 14.84 4.71
N GLU A 104 19.52 14.93 5.64
CA GLU A 104 19.70 13.91 6.69
C GLU A 104 18.48 13.79 7.60
N ASP A 105 17.79 14.89 7.90
CA ASP A 105 16.59 14.88 8.74
C ASP A 105 15.38 14.29 8.01
N LEU A 106 15.37 14.40 6.67
CA LEU A 106 14.29 13.90 5.81
C LEU A 106 14.58 12.52 5.19
N LYS A 107 15.77 11.95 5.43
CA LYS A 107 16.27 10.80 4.69
C LYS A 107 15.32 9.60 4.76
N GLU A 108 14.77 9.33 5.95
CA GLU A 108 13.85 8.21 6.16
C GLU A 108 12.47 8.47 5.55
N ASP A 109 11.94 9.68 5.63
CA ASP A 109 10.67 10.04 5.00
C ASP A 109 10.78 9.95 3.47
N ILE A 110 11.85 10.49 2.90
CA ILE A 110 12.14 10.40 1.47
C ILE A 110 12.34 8.93 1.05
N ARG A 111 13.04 8.11 1.86
CA ARG A 111 13.20 6.69 1.59
C ARG A 111 11.83 6.00 1.52
N GLN A 112 10.92 6.32 2.44
CA GLN A 112 9.55 5.79 2.40
C GLN A 112 8.80 6.27 1.17
N ASP A 113 8.89 7.55 0.81
CA ASP A 113 8.22 8.09 -0.37
C ASP A 113 8.72 7.44 -1.68
N VAL A 114 10.03 7.29 -1.83
CA VAL A 114 10.63 6.60 -2.98
C VAL A 114 10.23 5.13 -3.01
N PHE A 115 10.19 4.46 -1.85
CA PHE A 115 9.70 3.08 -1.75
C PHE A 115 8.25 2.97 -2.20
N GLN A 116 7.36 3.85 -1.72
CA GLN A 116 5.94 3.87 -2.12
C GLN A 116 5.78 4.18 -3.62
N GLN A 117 6.60 5.07 -4.17
CA GLN A 117 6.62 5.35 -5.60
C GLN A 117 6.99 4.10 -6.40
N GLN A 118 8.09 3.42 -6.06
CA GLN A 118 8.51 2.20 -6.75
C GLN A 118 7.51 1.07 -6.60
N MET A 119 6.87 0.93 -5.44
CA MET A 119 5.75 0.01 -5.22
C MET A 119 4.61 0.29 -6.21
N GLY A 120 4.22 1.55 -6.38
CA GLY A 120 3.18 1.96 -7.33
C GLY A 120 3.55 1.64 -8.78
N GLU A 121 4.79 1.89 -9.17
CA GLU A 121 5.31 1.58 -10.51
C GLU A 121 5.34 0.06 -10.79
N LYS A 122 5.71 -0.75 -9.79
CA LYS A 122 5.75 -2.22 -9.90
C LYS A 122 4.38 -2.88 -9.81
N PHE A 123 3.40 -2.23 -9.18
CA PHE A 123 2.09 -2.82 -8.91
C PHE A 123 1.31 -3.16 -10.19
N GLN A 124 1.21 -2.23 -11.14
CA GLN A 124 0.40 -2.44 -12.35
C GLN A 124 0.95 -3.59 -13.23
N PRO A 125 2.26 -3.64 -13.57
CA PRO A 125 2.82 -4.76 -14.31
C PRO A 125 2.64 -6.11 -13.61
N TRP A 126 2.88 -6.15 -12.29
CA TRP A 126 2.71 -7.37 -11.50
C TRP A 126 1.25 -7.84 -11.50
N LEU A 127 0.30 -6.94 -11.32
CA LEU A 127 -1.12 -7.27 -11.31
C LEU A 127 -1.58 -7.84 -12.67
N GLU A 128 -1.12 -7.27 -13.76
CA GLU A 128 -1.45 -7.76 -15.10
C GLU A 128 -0.86 -9.14 -15.36
N GLU A 129 0.36 -9.42 -14.88
CA GLU A 129 0.93 -10.76 -14.98
C GLU A 129 0.16 -11.77 -14.11
N LEU A 130 -0.19 -11.37 -12.89
CA LEU A 130 -1.00 -12.19 -11.99
C LEU A 130 -2.36 -12.55 -12.61
N LYS A 131 -3.02 -11.59 -13.27
CA LYS A 131 -4.28 -11.83 -13.99
C LYS A 131 -4.13 -12.80 -15.16
N LYS A 132 -3.01 -12.76 -15.90
CA LYS A 132 -2.75 -13.70 -17.02
C LYS A 132 -2.49 -15.12 -16.52
N GLU A 133 -1.74 -15.26 -15.44
CA GLU A 133 -1.48 -16.57 -14.82
C GLU A 133 -2.75 -17.17 -14.22
N ALA A 134 -3.66 -16.33 -13.74
CA ALA A 134 -4.93 -16.75 -13.18
C ALA A 134 -5.89 -17.29 -14.25
N LYS A 135 -6.37 -18.51 -14.06
CA LYS A 135 -7.50 -19.05 -14.84
C LYS A 135 -8.81 -18.41 -14.36
N ILE A 136 -9.10 -17.19 -14.79
CA ILE A 136 -10.32 -16.46 -14.40
C ILE A 136 -11.51 -17.01 -15.20
N TYR A 137 -12.37 -17.81 -14.55
CA TYR A 137 -13.60 -18.33 -15.14
C TYR A 137 -14.77 -17.37 -14.87
N TYR A 138 -15.20 -16.62 -15.89
CA TYR A 138 -16.40 -15.79 -15.80
C TYR A 138 -17.66 -16.65 -16.04
N PHE A 139 -18.32 -17.09 -14.97
CA PHE A 139 -19.63 -17.74 -15.06
C PHE A 139 -20.75 -16.69 -15.14
N LEU A 140 -20.75 -15.86 -16.20
CA LEU A 140 -21.91 -15.03 -16.53
C LEU A 140 -22.76 -15.76 -17.56
N LYS A 141 -23.75 -16.53 -17.10
CA LYS A 141 -24.92 -16.85 -17.92
C LYS A 141 -25.93 -15.71 -17.71
N PHE A 142 -26.15 -14.92 -18.76
CA PHE A 142 -27.34 -14.09 -18.88
C PHE A 142 -28.54 -14.97 -19.25
#